data_AF-A0A2B7H0D4-F1
#
_entry.id   AF-A0A2B7H0D4-F1
#
_cell.length_a   1.000
_cell.length_b   1.000
_cell.length_c   1.000
_cell.angle_alpha   90.00
_cell.angle_beta   90.00
_cell.angle_gamma   90.00
#
_symmetry.space_group_name_H-M   'P 1'
#
loop_
_entity.id
_entity.type
_entity.pdbx_description
1 polymer ?
#
loop_
_entity_poly.entity_id
_entity_poly.type
_entity_poly.pdbx_seq_one_letter_code
_entity_poly.pdbx_strand_id
1 'polypeptide(L)'
;MSTIAAIVDGTDAPSDRPRETIDVRSLGPPEPLKRTLETLAELPAETVLVQRNDRVPQFLFPKLDDRGYTYEPVERDDDVVTVIWRTNGALETRDDA
;
A
#
# COMPACT_ATOMS: atom_id res chain seq x y z
N MET A 1 0.32 -11.34 18.93
CA MET A 1 -0.22 -11.27 17.56
C MET A 1 -0.80 -9.89 17.34
N SER A 2 -0.08 -9.02 16.64
CA SER A 2 -0.59 -7.68 16.31
C SER A 2 -1.52 -7.79 15.10
N THR A 3 -2.77 -7.36 15.24
CA THR A 3 -3.75 -7.35 14.15
C THR A 3 -3.40 -6.27 13.13
N ILE A 4 -3.76 -6.48 11.86
CA ILE A 4 -3.62 -5.48 10.78
C ILE A 4 -4.24 -4.13 11.17
N ALA A 5 -5.37 -4.15 11.88
CA ALA A 5 -6.01 -2.94 12.36
C ALA A 5 -5.10 -2.09 13.27
N ALA A 6 -4.34 -2.72 14.17
CA ALA A 6 -3.41 -2.03 15.05
C ALA A 6 -2.14 -1.56 14.33
N ILE A 7 -1.79 -2.17 13.19
CA ILE A 7 -0.72 -1.66 12.32
C ILE A 7 -1.18 -0.34 11.72
N VAL A 8 -2.33 -0.34 11.05
CA VAL A 8 -2.86 0.84 10.37
C VAL A 8 -3.11 1.99 11.35
N ASP A 9 -3.65 1.71 12.55
CA ASP A 9 -3.85 2.71 13.61
C ASP A 9 -2.54 3.35 14.10
N GLY A 10 -1.43 2.62 14.02
CA GLY A 10 -0.09 3.13 14.35
C GLY A 10 0.61 3.85 13.19
N THR A 11 -0.01 3.91 12.01
CA THR A 11 0.53 4.62 10.83
C THR A 11 -0.23 5.92 10.59
N ASP A 12 0.28 6.77 9.69
CA ASP A 12 -0.43 7.97 9.25
C ASP A 12 -1.62 7.66 8.29
N ALA A 13 -1.86 6.37 8.01
CA ALA A 13 -2.94 5.94 7.14
C ALA A 13 -4.33 6.22 7.75
N PRO A 14 -5.30 6.65 6.92
CA PRO A 14 -6.64 6.96 7.38
C PRO A 14 -7.39 5.69 7.81
N SER A 15 -7.73 5.60 9.10
CA SER A 15 -8.42 4.44 9.69
C SER A 15 -9.92 4.35 9.38
N ASP A 16 -10.54 5.43 8.91
CA ASP A 16 -11.97 5.49 8.53
C ASP A 16 -12.24 4.97 7.12
N ARG A 17 -11.18 4.70 6.34
CA ARG A 17 -11.28 4.29 4.94
C ARG A 17 -11.33 2.77 4.77
N PRO A 18 -11.95 2.25 3.69
CA PRO A 18 -11.89 0.84 3.37
C PRO A 18 -10.43 0.39 3.21
N ARG A 19 -10.14 -0.82 3.67
CA ARG A 19 -8.80 -1.41 3.60
C ARG A 19 -8.82 -2.74 2.90
N GLU A 20 -7.89 -2.93 1.99
CA GLU A 20 -7.67 -4.19 1.31
C GLU A 20 -6.35 -4.79 1.77
N THR A 21 -6.28 -6.10 1.96
CA THR A 21 -5.04 -6.79 2.36
C THR A 21 -4.64 -7.79 1.30
N ILE A 22 -3.39 -7.71 0.85
CA ILE A 22 -2.80 -8.69 -0.06
C ILE A 22 -1.58 -9.36 0.57
N ASP A 23 -1.48 -10.68 0.39
CA ASP A 23 -0.31 -11.45 0.81
C ASP A 23 0.53 -11.81 -0.41
N VAL A 24 1.72 -11.22 -0.51
CA VAL A 24 2.65 -11.44 -1.62
C VAL A 24 3.92 -12.18 -1.16
N ARG A 25 3.92 -12.73 0.07
CA ARG A 25 5.08 -13.43 0.66
C ARG A 25 5.42 -14.71 -0.10
N SER A 26 4.40 -15.36 -0.65
CA SER A 26 4.53 -16.58 -1.45
C SER A 26 4.95 -16.31 -2.91
N LEU A 27 4.99 -15.05 -3.34
CA LEU A 27 5.27 -14.67 -4.72
C LEU A 27 6.76 -14.36 -4.89
N GLY A 28 7.41 -15.02 -5.84
CA GLY A 28 8.80 -14.73 -6.21
C GLY A 28 8.92 -13.41 -6.98
N PRO A 29 10.00 -12.64 -6.81
CA PRO A 29 10.23 -11.43 -7.58
C PRO A 29 10.26 -11.75 -9.10
N PRO A 30 9.65 -10.92 -9.96
CA PRO A 30 9.10 -9.57 -9.72
C PRO A 30 7.59 -9.51 -9.43
N GLU A 31 6.93 -10.66 -9.23
CA GLU A 31 5.47 -10.75 -9.15
C GLU A 31 4.80 -9.94 -8.01
N PRO A 32 5.38 -9.83 -6.79
CA PRO A 32 4.83 -9.01 -5.70
C PRO A 32 4.56 -7.58 -6.14
N LEU A 33 5.54 -6.98 -6.85
CA LEU A 33 5.48 -5.61 -7.29
C LEU A 33 4.32 -5.40 -8.27
N LYS A 34 4.16 -6.33 -9.23
CA LYS A 34 3.15 -6.23 -10.27
C LYS A 34 1.75 -6.33 -9.67
N ARG A 35 1.53 -7.34 -8.83
CA ARG A 35 0.27 -7.55 -8.12
C ARG A 35 -0.15 -6.32 -7.33
N THR A 36 0.76 -5.73 -6.56
CA THR A 36 0.45 -4.51 -5.81
C THR A 36 0.00 -3.36 -6.70
N LEU A 37 0.72 -3.09 -7.79
CA LEU A 37 0.38 -1.99 -8.68
C LEU A 37 -0.93 -2.22 -9.43
N GLU A 38 -1.19 -3.46 -9.85
CA GLU A 38 -2.46 -3.85 -10.47
C GLU A 38 -3.62 -3.64 -9.48
N THR A 39 -3.49 -4.18 -8.26
CA THR A 39 -4.49 -4.00 -7.20
C THR A 39 -4.72 -2.53 -6.86
N LEU A 40 -3.65 -1.73 -6.71
CA LEU A 40 -3.77 -0.29 -6.44
C LEU A 40 -4.46 0.50 -7.56
N ALA A 41 -4.41 0.01 -8.80
CA ALA A 41 -5.07 0.62 -9.94
C ALA A 41 -6.55 0.23 -10.05
N GLU A 42 -6.90 -0.97 -9.59
CA GLU A 42 -8.29 -1.44 -9.50
C GLU A 42 -9.01 -0.89 -8.25
N LEU A 43 -8.26 -0.61 -7.19
CA LEU A 43 -8.80 -0.10 -5.94
C LEU A 43 -9.21 1.39 -6.03
N PRO A 44 -10.28 1.78 -5.30
CA PRO A 44 -10.63 3.18 -5.13
C PRO A 44 -9.46 3.98 -4.54
N ALA A 45 -9.32 5.25 -4.94
CA ALA A 45 -8.29 6.16 -4.43
C ALA A 45 -8.37 6.35 -2.90
N GLU A 46 -9.56 6.20 -2.34
CA GLU A 46 -9.82 6.23 -0.90
C GLU A 46 -9.47 4.91 -0.19
N THR A 47 -9.09 3.84 -0.88
CA THR A 47 -8.77 2.57 -0.21
C THR A 47 -7.32 2.52 0.27
N VAL A 48 -7.13 2.02 1.49
CA VAL A 48 -5.82 1.72 2.06
C VAL A 48 -5.45 0.28 1.70
N LEU A 49 -4.37 0.10 0.95
CA LEU A 49 -3.84 -1.23 0.64
C LEU A 49 -2.81 -1.63 1.70
N VAL A 50 -2.99 -2.80 2.30
CA VAL A 50 -2.06 -3.39 3.24
C VAL A 50 -1.41 -4.62 2.60
N GLN A 51 -0.13 -4.50 2.29
CA GLN A 51 0.62 -5.56 1.64
C GLN A 51 1.54 -6.26 2.64
N ARG A 52 1.43 -7.59 2.74
CA ARG A 52 2.37 -8.40 3.52
C ARG A 52 3.50 -8.89 2.63
N ASN A 53 4.72 -8.55 3.00
CA ASN A 53 5.94 -8.93 2.32
C ASN A 53 6.84 -9.75 3.23
N ASP A 54 7.57 -10.69 2.64
CA ASP A 54 8.61 -11.45 3.35
C ASP A 54 9.78 -10.55 3.76
N ARG A 55 10.00 -9.46 3.01
CA ARG A 55 11.05 -8.45 3.25
C ARG A 55 10.62 -7.09 2.72
N VAL A 56 11.31 -6.03 3.14
CA VAL A 56 11.03 -4.65 2.70
C VAL A 56 11.12 -4.52 1.15
N PRO A 57 10.03 -4.16 0.45
CA PRO A 57 10.01 -4.09 -1.01
C PRO A 57 10.59 -2.76 -1.53
N GLN A 58 11.91 -2.60 -1.46
CA GLN A 58 12.61 -1.36 -1.84
C GLN A 58 12.33 -0.90 -3.28
N PHE A 59 12.09 -1.83 -4.22
CA PHE A 59 11.77 -1.50 -5.62
C PHE A 59 10.33 -1.01 -5.83
N LEU A 60 9.43 -1.27 -4.87
CA LEU A 60 8.04 -0.83 -4.94
C LEU A 60 7.93 0.65 -4.56
N PHE A 61 8.64 1.07 -3.51
CA PHE A 61 8.65 2.44 -2.98
C PHE A 61 8.81 3.54 -4.04
N PRO A 62 9.83 3.52 -4.93
CA PRO A 62 9.96 4.56 -5.95
C PRO A 62 8.79 4.58 -6.95
N LYS A 63 8.10 3.45 -7.17
CA LYS A 63 6.93 3.40 -8.06
C LYS A 63 5.67 3.97 -7.42
N LEU A 64 5.55 3.84 -6.10
CA LEU A 64 4.47 4.42 -5.33
C LEU A 64 4.63 5.95 -5.26
N ASP A 65 5.86 6.40 -4.97
CA ASP A 65 6.22 7.82 -4.91
C ASP A 65 5.95 8.54 -6.25
N ASP A 66 6.40 7.95 -7.36
CA ASP A 66 6.13 8.40 -8.74
C ASP A 66 4.63 8.58 -9.06
N ARG A 67 3.76 7.83 -8.39
CA ARG A 67 2.30 7.88 -8.56
C ARG A 67 1.59 8.73 -7.50
N GLY A 68 2.32 9.33 -6.57
CA GLY A 68 1.75 10.11 -5.47
C GLY A 68 1.07 9.27 -4.38
N TYR A 69 1.44 7.99 -4.23
CA TYR A 69 1.00 7.18 -3.10
C TYR A 69 1.94 7.37 -1.91
N THR A 70 1.36 7.48 -0.73
CA THR A 70 2.05 7.41 0.55
C THR A 70 2.13 5.95 0.99
N TYR A 71 3.23 5.59 1.64
CA TYR A 71 3.43 4.24 2.14
C TYR A 71 4.22 4.27 3.45
N GLU A 72 3.95 3.27 4.29
CA GLU A 72 4.64 3.08 5.56
C GLU A 72 4.93 1.59 5.76
N PRO A 73 6.21 1.18 5.70
CA PRO A 73 6.62 -0.17 6.03
C PRO A 73 6.72 -0.34 7.54
N VAL A 74 6.01 -1.33 8.06
CA VAL A 74 6.04 -1.75 9.46
C VAL A 74 6.67 -3.14 9.53
N GLU A 75 7.90 -3.18 10.02
CA GLU A 75 8.63 -4.43 10.26
C GLU A 75 8.03 -5.18 11.46
N ARG A 76 7.73 -6.45 11.29
CA ARG A 76 7.33 -7.39 12.35
C ARG A 76 8.38 -8.48 12.48
N ASP A 77 8.33 -9.21 13.59
CA ASP A 77 9.20 -10.37 13.82
C ASP A 77 9.09 -11.44 12.73
N ASP A 78 7.92 -11.59 12.10
CA ASP A 78 7.64 -12.63 11.10
C ASP A 78 7.58 -12.13 9.64
N ASP A 79 7.19 -10.86 9.41
CA ASP A 79 6.99 -10.30 8.07
C ASP A 79 7.03 -8.76 8.06
N VAL A 80 7.13 -8.17 6.87
CA VAL A 80 7.06 -6.72 6.67
C VAL A 80 5.70 -6.35 6.11
N VAL A 81 4.95 -5.56 6.86
CA VAL A 81 3.64 -5.06 6.44
C VAL A 81 3.81 -3.66 5.87
N THR A 82 3.56 -3.48 4.59
CA THR A 82 3.57 -2.17 3.94
C THR A 82 2.15 -1.65 3.83
N VAL A 83 1.84 -0.59 4.56
CA VAL A 83 0.56 0.14 4.42
C VAL A 83 0.75 1.16 3.31
N ILE A 84 -0.17 1.21 2.34
CA ILE A 84 -0.11 2.07 1.16
C ILE A 84 -1.44 2.79 1.03
N TRP A 85 -1.42 4.11 0.91
CA TRP A 85 -2.63 4.91 0.76
C TRP A 85 -2.35 6.12 -0.12
N ARG A 86 -3.39 6.68 -0.74
CA ARG A 86 -3.27 8.02 -1.32
C ARG A 86 -3.53 9.04 -0.24
N THR A 87 -2.53 9.86 0.08
CA THR A 87 -2.81 11.20 0.61
C THR A 87 -3.56 11.93 -0.48
N ASN A 88 -4.69 12.56 -0.18
CA ASN A 88 -5.47 13.26 -1.20
C ASN A 88 -4.62 14.43 -1.72
N GLY A 89 -3.85 14.18 -2.77
CA GLY A 89 -3.33 15.23 -3.63
C GLY A 89 -4.52 15.91 -4.28
N ALA A 90 -4.63 17.21 -4.01
CA ALA A 90 -5.42 18.22 -4.70
C ALA A 90 -6.36 17.75 -5.83
N LEU A 91 -7.60 18.22 -5.76
CA LEU A 91 -8.56 18.35 -6.84
C LEU A 91 -7.98 19.05 -8.09
N GLU A 92 -7.11 18.44 -8.89
CA GLU A 92 -6.68 18.96 -10.22
C GLU A 92 -6.34 17.74 -11.08
N THR A 93 -7.23 17.25 -11.96
CA THR A 93 -7.50 17.84 -13.28
C THR A 93 -9.00 17.85 -13.60
N ARG A 94 -9.54 19.07 -13.71
CA ARG A 94 -10.61 19.37 -14.66
C ARG A 94 -10.03 19.25 -16.08
N ASP A 95 -10.80 18.64 -16.97
CA ASP A 95 -10.79 18.79 -18.44
C ASP A 95 -9.50 18.49 -19.23
N ASP A 96 -9.56 17.43 -20.06
CA ASP A 96 -9.23 17.40 -21.50
C ASP A 96 -9.65 15.99 -22.01
N ALA A 97 -10.57 15.74 -22.95
CA ALA A 97 -11.25 16.55 -23.97
C ALA A 97 -12.58 15.87 -24.37
#